data_AF-A0A9D9K3J7-F1
#
_entry.id   AF-A0A9D9K3J7-F1
#
_cell.length_a   1.000
_cell.length_b   1.000
_cell.length_c   1.000
_cell.angle_alpha   90.00
_cell.angle_beta   90.00
_cell.angle_gamma   90.00
#
_symmetry.space_group_name_H-M   'P 1'
#
loop_
_entity.id
_entity.type
_entity.pdbx_description
1 polymer ?
#
loop_
_entity_poly.entity_id
_entity_poly.type
_entity_poly.pdbx_seq_one_letter_code
_entity_poly.pdbx_strand_id
1 'polypeptide(L)'
;MAGSASQADVSIQSISMGKIISTDPPYYDNIGYADLSDFFYVWLRRTLRPIFPDLYATVATPKAEELVAAPYRHGSKQAAERFFMEGMTRALHNLAMQAYPAFPVTIYYGFKQQEVREEKRGEREPLDLNAHSSLLSTHSSTGWETFLEAVIQAGFAITGTWPMRTERPTGVKAQTNALASSIVLVCRPRPADAPIATRREFVAALNAELPAALAALQRANIAPVDLAQAAIGPGMAIYTRYARVVDAQGAPVRVREALALINQVLDEVLAEQEGDFDADTRWALAWFEQHGFAEGEFGVAETLSKAKNTSIEGLAAAGILEAKRGMVRLLKPAELAADWDPARDTRFTHWEAVHHLIRVLETGGEMQAAELAAKLGSRADVARELAYRLYTICERKKRPDDAFAYNALVQSWGEIARLAWASAKQGIEQTAFGGDFS
;
A
#
# COMPACT_ATOMS: atom_id res chain seq x y z
N MET A 1 27.99 -6.92 -23.70
CA MET A 1 28.90 -6.57 -22.60
C MET A 1 28.92 -7.72 -21.61
N ALA A 2 30.09 -8.13 -21.13
CA ALA A 2 30.18 -9.10 -20.04
C ALA A 2 29.89 -8.40 -18.71
N GLY A 3 29.10 -9.03 -17.85
CA GLY A 3 28.93 -8.59 -16.46
C GLY A 3 30.12 -9.02 -15.61
N SER A 4 30.43 -8.28 -14.56
CA SER A 4 31.44 -8.63 -13.56
C SER A 4 30.80 -8.64 -12.17
N ALA A 5 31.19 -9.58 -11.32
CA ALA A 5 30.81 -9.62 -9.91
C ALA A 5 32.06 -9.42 -9.03
N SER A 6 31.89 -8.71 -7.93
CA SER A 6 32.96 -8.41 -6.96
C SER A 6 32.38 -8.37 -5.54
N GLN A 7 33.12 -8.88 -4.57
CA GLN A 7 32.77 -8.81 -3.15
C GLN A 7 33.60 -7.71 -2.48
N ALA A 8 32.94 -6.84 -1.70
CA ALA A 8 33.58 -5.84 -0.86
C ALA A 8 32.66 -5.46 0.31
N ASP A 9 33.23 -4.98 1.40
CA ASP A 9 32.46 -4.42 2.52
C ASP A 9 31.81 -3.10 2.08
N VAL A 10 30.47 -3.07 2.12
CA VAL A 10 29.64 -1.94 1.70
C VAL A 10 29.96 -0.65 2.45
N SER A 11 30.45 -0.73 3.69
CA SER A 11 30.76 0.43 4.52
C SER A 11 32.04 1.17 4.11
N ILE A 12 32.94 0.51 3.37
CA ILE A 12 34.26 1.06 3.00
C ILE A 12 34.62 0.91 1.51
N GLN A 13 33.84 0.14 0.73
CA GLN A 13 34.09 -0.08 -0.70
C GLN A 13 34.09 1.24 -1.50
N SER A 14 34.84 1.31 -2.61
CA SER A 14 34.83 2.42 -3.58
C SER A 14 34.29 2.05 -4.97
N ILE A 15 33.79 0.82 -5.10
CA ILE A 15 33.19 0.25 -6.32
C ILE A 15 32.00 1.08 -6.80
N SER A 16 31.22 1.67 -5.89
CA SER A 16 30.02 2.44 -6.20
C SER A 16 30.30 3.86 -6.71
N MET A 17 31.55 4.32 -6.66
CA MET A 17 31.95 5.68 -7.03
C MET A 17 31.50 6.04 -8.45
N GLY A 18 30.66 7.07 -8.57
CA GLY A 18 30.14 7.58 -9.83
C GLY A 18 29.21 6.62 -10.57
N LYS A 19 28.62 5.64 -9.88
CA LYS A 19 27.71 4.65 -10.50
C LYS A 19 26.26 4.92 -10.15
N ILE A 20 25.37 4.36 -10.98
CA ILE A 20 23.96 4.19 -10.65
C ILE A 20 23.87 3.00 -9.70
N ILE A 21 23.22 3.20 -8.54
CA ILE A 21 23.13 2.21 -7.48
C ILE A 21 21.70 1.70 -7.39
N SER A 22 21.55 0.37 -7.48
CA SER A 22 20.30 -0.34 -7.23
C SER A 22 20.64 -1.53 -6.34
N THR A 23 20.09 -1.57 -5.12
CA THR A 23 20.56 -2.49 -4.06
C THR A 23 19.43 -3.02 -3.20
N ASP A 24 19.59 -4.25 -2.70
CA ASP A 24 18.72 -4.90 -1.72
C ASP A 24 19.52 -5.12 -0.43
N PRO A 25 19.32 -4.31 0.63
CA PRO A 25 20.03 -4.43 1.90
C PRO A 25 19.49 -5.59 2.76
N PRO A 26 20.25 -6.05 3.77
CA PRO A 26 19.82 -7.15 4.63
C PRO A 26 18.56 -6.81 5.45
N TYR A 27 17.71 -7.83 5.65
CA TYR A 27 16.43 -7.73 6.33
C TYR A 27 16.60 -7.80 7.86
N TYR A 28 16.61 -6.64 8.53
CA TYR A 28 16.58 -6.43 9.98
C TYR A 28 16.78 -7.68 10.85
N ASP A 29 15.72 -8.34 11.30
CA ASP A 29 15.71 -9.54 12.15
C ASP A 29 15.25 -10.80 11.40
N ASN A 30 15.15 -10.71 10.08
CA ASN A 30 14.25 -11.56 9.30
C ASN A 30 14.87 -12.89 8.87
N ILE A 31 16.17 -12.91 8.53
CA ILE A 31 16.91 -14.12 8.13
C ILE A 31 18.40 -13.97 8.50
N GLY A 32 18.90 -14.83 9.40
CA GLY A 32 20.34 -15.00 9.63
C GLY A 32 20.95 -15.88 8.53
N TYR A 33 21.26 -15.30 7.38
CA TYR A 33 21.80 -16.02 6.22
C TYR A 33 23.11 -16.72 6.56
N ALA A 34 23.95 -16.13 7.39
CA ALA A 34 25.19 -16.76 7.77
C ALA A 34 24.95 -18.00 8.66
N ASP A 35 23.92 -18.01 9.51
CA ASP A 35 23.58 -19.24 10.28
C ASP A 35 23.05 -20.34 9.35
N LEU A 36 22.16 -19.98 8.43
CA LEU A 36 21.62 -20.93 7.45
C LEU A 36 22.70 -21.46 6.51
N SER A 37 23.65 -20.61 6.14
CA SER A 37 24.74 -20.96 5.23
C SER A 37 25.72 -21.95 5.86
N ASP A 38 25.83 -22.03 7.18
CA ASP A 38 26.73 -23.00 7.84
C ASP A 38 26.37 -24.45 7.49
N PHE A 39 25.08 -24.74 7.31
CA PHE A 39 24.64 -26.06 6.87
C PHE A 39 25.33 -26.47 5.57
N PHE A 40 25.37 -25.59 4.57
CA PHE A 40 26.00 -25.86 3.27
C PHE A 40 27.52 -25.69 3.32
N TYR A 41 28.00 -24.66 4.03
CA TYR A 41 29.40 -24.27 4.08
C TYR A 41 30.29 -25.41 4.58
N VAL A 42 29.87 -26.15 5.60
CA VAL A 42 30.65 -27.27 6.14
C VAL A 42 30.87 -28.37 5.09
N TRP A 43 29.86 -28.65 4.25
CA TRP A 43 29.97 -29.62 3.17
C TRP A 43 30.83 -29.10 2.02
N LEU A 44 30.56 -27.88 1.56
CA LEU A 44 31.28 -27.25 0.46
C LEU A 44 32.77 -27.05 0.79
N ARG A 45 33.09 -26.66 2.02
CA ARG A 45 34.46 -26.47 2.50
C ARG A 45 35.32 -27.72 2.35
N ARG A 46 34.77 -28.92 2.59
CA ARG A 46 35.53 -30.17 2.51
C ARG A 46 36.03 -30.45 1.10
N THR A 47 35.25 -30.10 0.08
CA THR A 47 35.54 -30.42 -1.32
C THR A 47 36.15 -29.24 -2.07
N LEU A 48 35.74 -28.00 -1.77
CA LEU A 48 36.10 -26.81 -2.53
C LEU A 48 37.25 -26.01 -1.93
N ARG A 49 37.66 -26.24 -0.68
CA ARG A 49 38.80 -25.52 -0.08
C ARG A 49 40.12 -25.64 -0.86
N PRO A 50 40.47 -26.78 -1.49
CA PRO A 50 41.67 -26.85 -2.33
C PRO A 50 41.58 -25.96 -3.59
N ILE A 51 40.37 -25.62 -4.04
CA ILE A 51 40.11 -24.82 -5.25
C ILE A 51 39.95 -23.34 -4.88
N PHE A 52 39.21 -23.05 -3.80
CA PHE A 52 38.93 -21.69 -3.30
C PHE A 52 39.37 -21.58 -1.83
N PRO A 53 40.68 -21.53 -1.56
CA PRO A 53 41.21 -21.57 -0.19
C PRO A 53 40.79 -20.37 0.65
N ASP A 54 40.69 -19.19 0.03
CA ASP A 54 40.34 -17.94 0.71
C ASP A 54 38.86 -17.92 1.13
N LEU A 55 37.96 -18.36 0.25
CA LEU A 55 36.52 -18.43 0.52
C LEU A 55 36.17 -19.43 1.63
N TYR A 56 36.96 -20.50 1.76
CA TYR A 56 36.75 -21.59 2.72
C TYR A 56 37.79 -21.64 3.84
N ALA A 57 38.41 -20.49 4.16
CA ALA A 57 39.47 -20.39 5.16
C ALA A 57 38.95 -20.66 6.58
N THR A 58 37.80 -20.09 6.93
CA THR A 58 37.20 -20.16 8.28
C THR A 58 36.50 -21.50 8.54
N VAL A 59 36.23 -21.80 9.82
CA VAL A 59 35.52 -23.02 10.25
C VAL A 59 34.02 -22.97 9.92
N ALA A 60 33.43 -21.78 10.02
CA ALA A 60 32.04 -21.48 9.71
C ALA A 60 31.95 -20.16 8.94
N THR A 61 30.79 -19.82 8.38
CA THR A 61 30.62 -18.56 7.64
C THR A 61 30.78 -17.36 8.60
N PRO A 62 31.34 -16.22 8.14
CA PRO A 62 31.52 -15.03 8.97
C PRO A 62 30.19 -14.50 9.50
N LYS A 63 30.11 -14.30 10.83
CA LYS A 63 28.90 -13.80 11.52
C LYS A 63 29.00 -12.34 11.96
N ALA A 64 30.21 -11.88 12.25
CA ALA A 64 30.46 -10.56 12.81
C ALA A 64 30.15 -9.43 11.83
N GLU A 65 30.33 -9.69 10.54
CA GLU A 65 30.09 -8.73 9.45
C GLU A 65 28.66 -8.78 8.90
N GLU A 66 27.85 -9.78 9.30
CA GLU A 66 26.46 -9.88 8.87
C GLU A 66 25.59 -8.86 9.62
N LEU A 67 25.04 -7.91 8.87
CA LEU A 67 24.21 -6.84 9.40
C LEU A 67 22.78 -7.33 9.67
N VAL A 68 22.58 -8.01 10.80
CA VAL A 68 21.29 -8.55 11.27
C VAL A 68 21.04 -8.17 12.73
N ALA A 69 19.80 -7.82 13.08
CA ALA A 69 19.34 -7.54 14.42
C ALA A 69 18.97 -8.83 15.17
N ALA A 70 19.97 -9.65 15.50
CA ALA A 70 19.77 -10.92 16.22
C ALA A 70 20.07 -10.78 17.74
N PRO A 71 19.06 -10.76 18.64
CA PRO A 71 19.29 -10.50 20.07
C PRO A 71 20.29 -11.47 20.72
N TYR A 72 20.28 -12.75 20.32
CA TYR A 72 21.18 -13.76 20.86
C TYR A 72 22.65 -13.52 20.47
N ARG A 73 22.93 -12.78 19.38
CA ARG A 73 24.30 -12.39 18.97
C ARG A 73 24.82 -11.17 19.70
N HIS A 74 23.93 -10.29 20.15
CA HIS A 74 24.28 -8.99 20.74
C HIS A 74 23.92 -8.87 22.22
N GLY A 75 23.42 -9.94 22.85
CA GLY A 75 23.10 -10.03 24.27
C GLY A 75 21.76 -9.43 24.68
N SER A 76 21.22 -8.46 23.93
CA SER A 76 19.87 -7.92 24.14
C SER A 76 19.23 -7.46 22.83
N LYS A 77 17.91 -7.27 22.86
CA LYS A 77 17.18 -6.70 21.72
C LYS A 77 17.75 -5.31 21.39
N GLN A 78 17.84 -4.40 22.36
CA GLN A 78 18.33 -3.03 22.11
C GLN A 78 19.75 -2.97 21.56
N ALA A 79 20.64 -3.88 21.99
CA ALA A 79 22.00 -3.96 21.47
C ALA A 79 22.02 -4.42 20.00
N ALA A 80 21.15 -5.37 19.64
CA ALA A 80 20.99 -5.83 18.26
C ALA A 80 20.42 -4.73 17.35
N GLU A 81 19.40 -3.98 17.81
CA GLU A 81 18.82 -2.88 17.02
C GLU A 81 19.87 -1.80 16.76
N ARG A 82 20.68 -1.47 17.77
CA ARG A 82 21.77 -0.48 17.65
C ARG A 82 22.85 -0.92 16.66
N PHE A 83 23.30 -2.17 16.75
CA PHE A 83 24.28 -2.73 15.82
C PHE A 83 23.80 -2.65 14.37
N PHE A 84 22.54 -3.05 14.14
CA PHE A 84 21.93 -2.96 12.83
C PHE A 84 21.84 -1.51 12.34
N MET A 85 21.35 -0.60 13.18
CA MET A 85 21.20 0.82 12.83
C MET A 85 22.53 1.47 12.46
N GLU A 86 23.54 1.33 13.32
CA GLU A 86 24.85 1.93 13.08
C GLU A 86 25.52 1.35 11.82
N GLY A 87 25.41 0.04 11.60
CA GLY A 87 25.94 -0.60 10.40
C GLY A 87 25.19 -0.18 9.13
N MET A 88 23.86 -0.14 9.17
CA MET A 88 23.02 0.24 8.03
C MET A 88 23.24 1.71 7.65
N THR A 89 23.23 2.61 8.63
CA THR A 89 23.50 4.03 8.42
C THR A 89 24.89 4.24 7.80
N ARG A 90 25.92 3.54 8.27
CA ARG A 90 27.27 3.62 7.68
C ARG A 90 27.32 3.11 6.24
N ALA A 91 26.72 1.95 5.99
CA ALA A 91 26.64 1.35 4.66
C ALA A 91 25.94 2.29 3.67
N LEU A 92 24.75 2.75 4.03
CA LEU A 92 23.95 3.66 3.21
C LEU A 92 24.63 5.02 3.04
N HIS A 93 25.32 5.54 4.06
CA HIS A 93 26.06 6.79 3.96
C HIS A 93 27.21 6.67 2.94
N ASN A 94 27.95 5.57 2.96
CA ASN A 94 28.99 5.31 1.98
C ASN A 94 28.42 5.25 0.55
N LEU A 95 27.25 4.64 0.36
CA LEU A 95 26.55 4.63 -0.93
C LEU A 95 26.08 6.04 -1.33
N ALA A 96 25.54 6.82 -0.40
CA ALA A 96 25.07 8.19 -0.66
C ALA A 96 26.19 9.10 -1.16
N MET A 97 27.40 8.96 -0.58
CA MET A 97 28.57 9.74 -0.96
C MET A 97 29.18 9.34 -2.31
N GLN A 98 28.90 8.12 -2.78
CA GLN A 98 29.49 7.57 -4.00
C GLN A 98 28.54 7.54 -5.20
N ALA A 99 27.23 7.59 -4.95
CA ALA A 99 26.21 7.55 -6.00
C ALA A 99 26.42 8.67 -7.02
N TYR A 100 26.17 8.37 -8.30
CA TYR A 100 26.17 9.39 -9.34
C TYR A 100 25.02 10.39 -9.11
N PRO A 101 25.28 11.71 -9.02
CA PRO A 101 24.30 12.68 -8.54
C PRO A 101 23.08 12.89 -9.46
N ALA A 102 23.20 12.58 -10.76
CA ALA A 102 22.09 12.78 -11.70
C ALA A 102 20.96 11.74 -11.53
N PHE A 103 21.28 10.55 -11.03
CA PHE A 103 20.34 9.43 -10.95
C PHE A 103 19.99 9.12 -9.48
N PRO A 104 18.75 8.68 -9.18
CA PRO A 104 18.41 8.24 -7.84
C PRO A 104 19.09 6.90 -7.51
N VAL A 105 19.26 6.65 -6.21
CA VAL A 105 19.59 5.33 -5.66
C VAL A 105 18.28 4.59 -5.40
N THR A 106 18.18 3.36 -5.87
CA THR A 106 17.01 2.50 -5.58
C THR A 106 17.35 1.48 -4.53
N ILE A 107 16.56 1.43 -3.46
CA ILE A 107 16.75 0.51 -2.35
C ILE A 107 15.51 -0.38 -2.23
N TYR A 108 15.67 -1.68 -2.41
CA TYR A 108 14.60 -2.64 -2.23
C TYR A 108 14.40 -2.91 -0.74
N TYR A 109 13.15 -3.08 -0.32
CA TYR A 109 12.82 -3.49 1.04
C TYR A 109 11.68 -4.49 1.00
N GLY A 110 11.90 -5.68 1.55
CA GLY A 110 10.93 -6.77 1.60
C GLY A 110 10.01 -6.57 2.80
N PHE A 111 8.74 -6.24 2.54
CA PHE A 111 7.73 -6.10 3.58
C PHE A 111 7.07 -7.47 3.86
N LYS A 112 7.38 -8.11 4.99
CA LYS A 112 6.76 -9.41 5.34
C LYS A 112 5.43 -9.21 6.05
N GLN A 113 4.36 -9.77 5.48
CA GLN A 113 3.03 -9.85 6.11
C GLN A 113 2.98 -10.53 7.49
N GLN A 114 4.02 -11.28 7.89
CA GLN A 114 4.07 -11.94 9.20
C GLN A 114 4.29 -10.98 10.36
N GLU A 115 4.95 -9.83 10.14
CA GLU A 115 5.14 -8.80 11.18
C GLU A 115 3.78 -8.26 11.66
N VAL A 116 2.81 -8.12 10.74
CA VAL A 116 1.40 -7.77 11.03
C VAL A 116 0.65 -8.88 11.80
N ARG A 117 1.12 -10.14 11.77
CA ARG A 117 0.46 -11.28 12.46
C ARG A 117 1.05 -11.58 13.84
N GLU A 118 2.34 -11.32 14.06
CA GLU A 118 2.96 -11.53 15.38
C GLU A 118 2.55 -10.44 16.39
N GLU A 119 2.39 -9.19 15.95
CA GLU A 119 1.82 -8.10 16.78
C GLU A 119 0.36 -8.38 17.20
N LYS A 120 -0.42 -9.07 16.34
CA LYS A 120 -1.81 -9.51 16.66
C LYS A 120 -1.89 -10.49 17.84
N ARG A 121 -0.78 -11.10 18.26
CA ARG A 121 -0.74 -12.05 19.39
C ARG A 121 -0.26 -11.42 20.69
N GLY A 122 0.37 -10.24 20.63
CA GLY A 122 1.05 -9.59 21.76
C GLY A 122 0.25 -8.51 22.49
N GLU A 123 -0.71 -7.84 21.85
CA GLU A 123 -1.39 -6.68 22.43
C GLU A 123 -2.85 -6.98 22.80
N ARG A 124 -3.07 -7.34 24.06
CA ARG A 124 -4.34 -7.06 24.78
C ARG A 124 -4.12 -5.81 25.63
N GLU A 125 -3.96 -4.65 24.99
CA GLU A 125 -4.14 -3.36 25.65
C GLU A 125 -5.64 -3.00 25.65
N PRO A 126 -6.15 -2.25 26.64
CA PRO A 126 -7.57 -1.93 26.75
C PRO A 126 -8.03 -1.13 25.53
N LEU A 127 -9.24 -1.42 25.03
CA LEU A 127 -9.89 -0.63 23.98
C LEU A 127 -10.03 0.83 24.41
N ASP A 128 -9.14 1.69 23.94
CA ASP A 128 -9.31 3.13 24.01
C ASP A 128 -10.16 3.57 22.82
N LEU A 129 -11.45 3.83 23.08
CA LEU A 129 -12.48 4.15 22.05
C LEU A 129 -12.22 5.49 21.32
N ASN A 130 -11.23 6.27 21.77
CA ASN A 130 -10.90 7.58 21.22
C ASN A 130 -9.59 7.63 20.41
N ALA A 131 -8.86 6.51 20.31
CA ALA A 131 -7.73 6.43 19.40
C ALA A 131 -8.25 6.45 17.96
N HIS A 132 -7.97 7.53 17.22
CA HIS A 132 -8.19 7.58 15.77
C HIS A 132 -7.35 6.46 15.13
N SER A 133 -7.99 5.32 14.89
CA SER A 133 -7.41 4.16 14.23
C SER A 133 -7.16 4.51 12.76
N SER A 134 -6.01 5.13 12.51
CA SER A 134 -5.49 5.46 11.19
C SER A 134 -5.34 4.20 10.33
N LEU A 135 -5.45 4.32 9.01
CA LEU A 135 -5.47 3.19 8.04
C LEU A 135 -4.26 2.25 8.06
N LEU A 136 -3.19 2.63 8.74
CA LEU A 136 -2.22 1.70 9.31
C LEU A 136 -2.55 1.60 10.80
N SER A 137 -3.36 0.61 11.20
CA SER A 137 -3.47 0.29 12.63
C SER A 137 -2.06 0.03 13.13
N THR A 138 -1.45 0.92 13.94
CA THR A 138 -0.27 0.70 14.80
C THR A 138 0.91 -0.19 14.32
N HIS A 139 1.03 -0.53 13.02
CA HIS A 139 1.84 -1.65 12.51
C HIS A 139 2.91 -1.21 11.49
N SER A 140 3.63 -0.12 11.77
CA SER A 140 4.99 -0.01 11.26
C SER A 140 5.85 -0.91 12.15
N SER A 141 6.25 -2.08 11.63
CA SER A 141 7.16 -2.95 12.36
C SER A 141 8.37 -2.12 12.80
N THR A 142 8.87 -2.38 14.02
CA THR A 142 10.06 -1.69 14.53
C THR A 142 11.21 -1.71 13.50
N GLY A 143 11.28 -2.74 12.64
CA GLY A 143 12.25 -2.84 11.56
C GLY A 143 12.09 -1.81 10.43
N TRP A 144 10.87 -1.53 9.96
CA TRP A 144 10.63 -0.56 8.88
C TRP A 144 10.94 0.87 9.30
N GLU A 145 10.49 1.30 10.48
CA GLU A 145 10.78 2.65 11.00
C GLU A 145 12.28 2.85 11.18
N THR A 146 12.93 1.85 11.78
CA THR A 146 14.38 1.79 12.01
C THR A 146 15.14 1.88 10.69
N PHE A 147 14.69 1.15 9.67
CA PHE A 147 15.30 1.22 8.35
C PHE A 147 15.15 2.60 7.68
N LEU A 148 13.95 3.19 7.69
CA LEU A 148 13.72 4.54 7.15
C LEU A 148 14.57 5.59 7.89
N GLU A 149 14.67 5.47 9.21
CA GLU A 149 15.52 6.31 10.04
C GLU A 149 17.00 6.18 9.61
N ALA A 150 17.50 4.97 9.36
CA ALA A 150 18.86 4.75 8.87
C ALA A 150 19.09 5.38 7.49
N VAL A 151 18.13 5.27 6.57
CA VAL A 151 18.19 5.91 5.24
C VAL A 151 18.30 7.43 5.36
N ILE A 152 17.49 8.04 6.23
CA ILE A 152 17.44 9.50 6.41
C ILE A 152 18.70 10.02 7.11
N GLN A 153 19.19 9.29 8.11
CA GLN A 153 20.42 9.59 8.84
C GLN A 153 21.67 9.42 7.96
N ALA A 154 21.65 8.47 7.02
CA ALA A 154 22.71 8.28 6.02
C ALA A 154 22.86 9.48 5.06
N GLY A 155 21.88 10.39 5.04
CA GLY A 155 21.89 11.60 4.20
C GLY A 155 21.03 11.49 2.96
N PHE A 156 20.20 10.45 2.83
CA PHE A 156 19.21 10.37 1.76
C PHE A 156 17.93 11.14 2.10
N ALA A 157 17.36 11.75 1.07
CA ALA A 157 15.95 12.09 0.99
C ALA A 157 15.22 11.00 0.20
N ILE A 158 14.06 10.57 0.68
CA ILE A 158 13.21 9.57 0.02
C ILE A 158 12.26 10.35 -0.88
N THR A 159 12.45 10.24 -2.18
CA THR A 159 11.71 11.02 -3.19
C THR A 159 10.52 10.26 -3.80
N GLY A 160 10.37 8.98 -3.48
CA GLY A 160 9.23 8.18 -3.91
C GLY A 160 9.33 6.74 -3.42
N THR A 161 8.21 6.03 -3.49
CA THR A 161 8.14 4.58 -3.24
C THR A 161 7.34 3.91 -4.35
N TRP A 162 7.75 2.69 -4.69
CA TRP A 162 7.06 1.88 -5.68
C TRP A 162 6.79 0.49 -5.12
N PRO A 163 5.54 0.04 -5.01
CA PRO A 163 5.25 -1.34 -4.68
C PRO A 163 5.73 -2.24 -5.82
N MET A 164 6.42 -3.33 -5.49
CA MET A 164 6.94 -4.30 -6.44
C MET A 164 6.47 -5.71 -6.05
N ARG A 165 5.91 -6.42 -7.03
CA ARG A 165 5.56 -7.84 -6.87
C ARG A 165 6.78 -8.68 -7.21
N THR A 166 7.40 -9.27 -6.19
CA THR A 166 8.67 -10.00 -6.30
C THR A 166 8.52 -11.51 -6.24
N GLU A 167 7.34 -12.04 -5.91
CA GLU A 167 7.09 -13.48 -5.88
C GLU A 167 6.04 -13.91 -6.93
N ARG A 168 6.30 -15.04 -7.62
CA ARG A 168 5.22 -15.83 -8.22
C ARG A 168 4.46 -16.51 -7.06
N PRO A 169 3.15 -16.30 -6.89
CA PRO A 169 2.38 -17.03 -5.88
C PRO A 169 2.42 -18.52 -6.24
N THR A 170 3.10 -19.33 -5.41
CA THR A 170 3.07 -20.79 -5.49
C THR A 170 2.34 -21.35 -4.26
N GLY A 171 1.40 -22.27 -4.48
CA GLY A 171 0.65 -22.97 -3.43
C GLY A 171 -0.51 -22.19 -2.80
N VAL A 172 -0.87 -22.55 -1.56
CA VAL A 172 -2.03 -22.03 -0.76
C VAL A 172 -2.00 -20.50 -0.56
N LYS A 173 -0.86 -19.85 -0.80
CA LYS A 173 -0.70 -18.38 -0.79
C LYS A 173 -1.44 -17.67 -1.93
N ALA A 174 -1.91 -18.37 -2.97
CA ALA A 174 -2.67 -17.77 -4.07
C ALA A 174 -4.04 -17.19 -3.64
N GLN A 175 -4.59 -17.60 -2.49
CA GLN A 175 -5.90 -17.17 -2.00
C GLN A 175 -5.83 -16.15 -0.85
N THR A 176 -4.66 -15.62 -0.53
CA THR A 176 -4.50 -14.61 0.53
C THR A 176 -4.19 -13.26 -0.11
N ASN A 177 -4.82 -12.17 0.34
CA ASN A 177 -4.49 -10.78 -0.01
C ASN A 177 -3.03 -10.49 0.31
N ALA A 178 -2.11 -10.92 -0.55
CA ALA A 178 -0.69 -10.71 -0.42
C ALA A 178 -0.40 -9.26 -0.83
N LEU A 179 -0.03 -8.44 0.16
CA LEU A 179 0.63 -7.15 -0.04
C LEU A 179 1.78 -7.31 -1.04
N ALA A 180 2.14 -6.26 -1.78
CA ALA A 180 3.35 -6.24 -2.58
C ALA A 180 4.53 -6.74 -1.74
N SER A 181 5.16 -7.84 -2.19
CA SER A 181 6.18 -8.54 -1.42
C SER A 181 7.46 -7.71 -1.22
N SER A 182 7.62 -6.61 -1.95
CA SER A 182 8.70 -5.63 -1.72
C SER A 182 8.27 -4.21 -2.12
N ILE A 183 8.91 -3.20 -1.52
CA ILE A 183 8.81 -1.79 -1.89
C ILE A 183 10.18 -1.34 -2.38
N VAL A 184 10.21 -0.56 -3.45
CA VAL A 184 11.41 0.14 -3.91
C VAL A 184 11.37 1.56 -3.39
N LEU A 185 12.34 1.93 -2.55
CA LEU A 185 12.59 3.32 -2.16
C LEU A 185 13.41 4.01 -3.24
N VAL A 186 12.98 5.20 -3.67
CA VAL A 186 13.72 6.07 -4.60
C VAL A 186 14.39 7.17 -3.80
N CYS A 187 15.70 7.03 -3.59
CA CYS A 187 16.47 7.89 -2.71
C CYS A 187 17.37 8.85 -3.51
N ARG A 188 17.53 10.08 -3.04
CA ARG A 188 18.50 11.06 -3.55
C ARG A 188 19.28 11.66 -2.38
N PRO A 189 20.56 12.01 -2.54
CA PRO A 189 21.26 12.77 -1.51
C PRO A 189 20.48 14.02 -1.15
N ARG A 190 20.26 14.26 0.14
CA ARG A 190 19.55 15.45 0.62
C ARG A 190 20.44 16.68 0.39
N PRO A 191 19.90 17.79 -0.15
CA PRO A 191 20.65 19.03 -0.31
C PRO A 191 21.21 19.51 1.04
N ALA A 192 22.44 20.05 1.04
CA ALA A 192 23.09 20.55 2.26
C ALA A 192 22.41 21.80 2.83
N ASP A 193 21.70 22.54 1.98
CA ASP A 193 20.93 23.74 2.29
C ASP A 193 19.43 23.47 2.54
N ALA A 194 19.06 22.20 2.76
CA ALA A 194 17.68 21.82 3.05
C ALA A 194 17.13 22.61 4.26
N PRO A 195 15.94 23.21 4.16
CA PRO A 195 15.40 24.06 5.22
C PRO A 195 14.93 23.26 6.43
N ILE A 196 14.81 23.92 7.58
CA ILE A 196 14.12 23.40 8.76
C ILE A 196 12.65 23.80 8.65
N ALA A 197 11.74 22.87 8.92
CA ALA A 197 10.30 23.14 8.97
C ALA A 197 9.73 22.86 10.36
N THR A 198 8.65 23.54 10.69
CA THR A 198 7.81 23.21 11.83
C THR A 198 6.84 22.08 11.48
N ARG A 199 6.34 21.37 12.49
CA ARG A 199 5.28 20.36 12.31
C ARG A 199 4.06 20.92 11.57
N ARG A 200 3.72 22.19 11.80
CA ARG A 200 2.60 22.85 11.12
C ARG A 200 2.87 23.05 9.64
N GLU A 201 4.07 23.49 9.26
CA GLU A 201 4.46 23.62 7.85
C GLU A 201 4.53 22.27 7.15
N PHE A 202 5.00 21.24 7.85
CA PHE A 202 4.99 19.87 7.33
C PHE A 202 3.56 19.40 7.03
N VAL A 203 2.61 19.54 7.97
CA VAL A 203 1.20 19.16 7.76
C VAL A 203 0.55 20.01 6.67
N ALA A 204 0.84 21.31 6.61
CA ALA A 204 0.33 22.18 5.55
C ALA A 204 0.82 21.73 4.16
N ALA A 205 2.08 21.32 4.04
CA ALA A 205 2.63 20.77 2.81
C ALA A 205 1.99 19.42 2.45
N LEU A 206 1.76 18.54 3.43
CA LEU A 206 1.03 17.28 3.21
C LEU A 206 -0.37 17.54 2.64
N ASN A 207 -1.14 18.42 3.26
CA ASN A 207 -2.49 18.76 2.80
C ASN A 207 -2.52 19.38 1.39
N ALA A 208 -1.48 20.13 1.01
CA ALA A 208 -1.39 20.76 -0.30
C ALA A 208 -0.93 19.80 -1.41
N GLU A 209 -0.01 18.89 -1.12
CA GLU A 209 0.71 18.11 -2.14
C GLU A 209 0.25 16.64 -2.21
N LEU A 210 -0.17 16.05 -1.08
CA LEU A 210 -0.57 14.64 -1.02
C LEU A 210 -1.81 14.31 -1.87
N PRO A 211 -2.87 15.15 -1.95
CA PRO A 211 -4.04 14.84 -2.77
C PRO A 211 -3.71 14.60 -4.25
N ALA A 212 -2.87 15.45 -4.83
CA ALA A 212 -2.46 15.30 -6.23
C ALA A 212 -1.62 14.03 -6.44
N ALA A 213 -0.74 13.70 -5.49
CA ALA A 213 0.05 12.48 -5.54
C ALA A 213 -0.84 11.22 -5.42
N LEU A 214 -1.84 11.23 -4.54
CA LEU A 214 -2.79 10.12 -4.39
C LEU A 214 -3.63 9.92 -5.64
N ALA A 215 -4.12 11.00 -6.25
CA ALA A 215 -4.83 10.93 -7.53
C ALA A 215 -3.94 10.32 -8.64
N ALA A 216 -2.64 10.64 -8.65
CA ALA A 216 -1.70 10.03 -9.59
C ALA A 216 -1.51 8.52 -9.34
N LEU A 217 -1.42 8.09 -8.07
CA LEU A 217 -1.31 6.68 -7.69
C LEU A 217 -2.59 5.89 -8.05
N GLN A 218 -3.78 6.46 -7.81
CA GLN A 218 -5.06 5.88 -8.20
C GLN A 218 -5.17 5.74 -9.73
N ARG A 219 -4.75 6.77 -10.48
CA ARG A 219 -4.69 6.71 -11.95
C ARG A 219 -3.70 5.67 -12.48
N ALA A 220 -2.59 5.46 -11.76
CA ALA A 220 -1.62 4.40 -12.06
C ALA A 220 -2.13 2.99 -11.71
N ASN A 221 -3.37 2.87 -11.22
CA ASN A 221 -4.04 1.61 -10.88
C ASN A 221 -3.29 0.80 -9.80
N ILE A 222 -2.68 1.50 -8.82
CA ILE A 222 -2.10 0.86 -7.64
C ILE A 222 -3.23 0.26 -6.80
N ALA A 223 -3.12 -1.01 -6.43
CA ALA A 223 -4.15 -1.70 -5.67
C ALA A 223 -4.42 -1.02 -4.32
N PRO A 224 -5.66 -1.04 -3.78
CA PRO A 224 -5.98 -0.40 -2.50
C PRO A 224 -5.12 -0.91 -1.34
N VAL A 225 -4.82 -2.21 -1.32
CA VAL A 225 -3.94 -2.85 -0.33
C VAL A 225 -2.51 -2.27 -0.37
N ASP A 226 -2.05 -1.84 -1.54
CA ASP A 226 -0.71 -1.27 -1.75
C ASP A 226 -0.74 0.27 -1.69
N LEU A 227 -1.92 0.91 -1.73
CA LEU A 227 -2.06 2.37 -1.84
C LEU A 227 -1.50 3.08 -0.61
N ALA A 228 -1.78 2.58 0.60
CA ALA A 228 -1.24 3.18 1.83
C ALA A 228 0.31 3.12 1.83
N GLN A 229 0.89 2.02 1.38
CA GLN A 229 2.34 1.87 1.28
C GLN A 229 2.95 2.74 0.16
N ALA A 230 2.25 2.87 -0.97
CA ALA A 230 2.66 3.76 -2.04
C ALA A 230 2.56 5.24 -1.62
N ALA A 231 1.56 5.60 -0.80
CA ALA A 231 1.35 6.95 -0.28
C ALA A 231 2.43 7.38 0.73
N ILE A 232 3.10 6.43 1.39
CA ILE A 232 4.27 6.72 2.24
C ILE A 232 5.35 7.43 1.44
N GLY A 233 5.54 7.11 0.15
CA GLY A 233 6.58 7.74 -0.68
C GLY A 233 6.40 9.23 -0.86
N PRO A 234 5.27 9.70 -1.42
CA PRO A 234 4.95 11.12 -1.49
C PRO A 234 4.98 11.81 -0.13
N GLY A 235 4.45 11.18 0.92
CA GLY A 235 4.49 11.73 2.28
C GLY A 235 5.93 11.89 2.82
N MET A 236 6.78 10.88 2.61
CA MET A 236 8.18 10.89 3.00
C MET A 236 9.02 11.82 2.14
N ALA A 237 8.64 12.06 0.88
CA ALA A 237 9.27 13.08 0.04
C ALA A 237 9.08 14.47 0.64
N ILE A 238 7.88 14.75 1.16
CA ILE A 238 7.60 16.01 1.85
C ILE A 238 8.36 16.08 3.18
N TYR A 239 8.44 14.99 3.94
CA TYR A 239 9.16 14.98 5.22
C TYR A 239 10.68 15.13 5.03
N THR A 240 11.28 14.37 4.12
CA THR A 240 12.74 14.26 3.96
C THR A 240 13.36 15.35 3.08
N ARG A 241 12.55 16.22 2.45
CA ARG A 241 13.05 17.45 1.79
C ARG A 241 13.57 18.48 2.79
N TYR A 242 13.10 18.42 4.04
CA TYR A 242 13.57 19.27 5.12
C TYR A 242 14.81 18.65 5.77
N ALA A 243 15.73 19.47 6.26
CA ALA A 243 16.87 18.99 7.06
C ALA A 243 16.40 18.34 8.38
N ARG A 244 15.34 18.91 8.97
CA ARG A 244 14.58 18.34 10.10
C ARG A 244 13.23 19.02 10.21
N VAL A 245 12.25 18.30 10.72
CA VAL A 245 10.95 18.86 11.13
C VAL A 245 10.93 18.96 12.65
N VAL A 246 10.52 20.10 13.21
CA VAL A 246 10.48 20.34 14.66
C VAL A 246 9.07 20.60 15.18
N ASP A 247 8.78 20.14 16.39
CA ASP A 247 7.52 20.41 17.09
C ASP A 247 7.49 21.83 17.71
N ALA A 248 6.44 22.13 18.46
CA ALA A 248 6.27 23.43 19.12
C ALA A 248 7.31 23.71 20.23
N GLN A 249 7.95 22.64 20.74
CA GLN A 249 8.99 22.69 21.76
C GLN A 249 10.39 22.71 21.14
N GLY A 250 10.51 22.64 19.81
CA GLY A 250 11.77 22.58 19.09
C GLY A 250 12.40 21.18 19.05
N ALA A 251 11.71 20.15 19.54
CA ALA A 251 12.17 18.77 19.44
C ALA A 251 11.94 18.22 18.03
N PRO A 252 12.86 17.38 17.51
CA PRO A 252 12.70 16.80 16.18
C PRO A 252 11.53 15.82 16.17
N VAL A 253 10.62 16.00 15.21
CA VAL A 253 9.58 15.02 14.88
C VAL A 253 10.28 13.77 14.36
N ARG A 254 10.02 12.60 14.96
CA ARG A 254 10.65 11.34 14.52
C ARG A 254 9.96 10.76 13.30
N VAL A 255 10.62 9.81 12.60
CA VAL A 255 10.03 9.09 11.46
C VAL A 255 8.68 8.46 11.81
N ARG A 256 8.55 7.87 12.99
CA ARG A 256 7.28 7.30 13.49
C ARG A 256 6.15 8.33 13.54
N GLU A 257 6.43 9.52 14.08
CA GLU A 257 5.45 10.60 14.16
C GLU A 257 5.12 11.16 12.78
N ALA A 258 6.11 11.26 11.88
CA ALA A 258 5.90 11.67 10.50
C ALA A 258 5.01 10.68 9.74
N LEU A 259 5.24 9.37 9.88
CA LEU A 259 4.38 8.32 9.31
C LEU A 259 2.94 8.44 9.82
N ALA A 260 2.74 8.66 11.13
CA ALA A 260 1.41 8.84 11.69
C ALA A 260 0.68 10.04 11.07
N LEU A 261 1.38 11.17 10.90
CA LEU A 261 0.82 12.36 10.24
C LEU A 261 0.49 12.12 8.76
N ILE A 262 1.36 11.42 8.02
CA ILE A 262 1.14 11.07 6.61
C ILE A 262 -0.13 10.22 6.47
N ASN A 263 -0.30 9.21 7.32
CA ASN A 263 -1.49 8.36 7.29
C ASN A 263 -2.74 9.13 7.70
N GLN A 264 -2.65 10.02 8.70
CA GLN A 264 -3.79 10.87 9.07
C GLN A 264 -4.26 11.71 7.87
N VAL A 265 -3.34 12.37 7.17
CA VAL A 265 -3.69 13.19 6.00
C VAL A 265 -4.20 12.31 4.85
N LEU A 266 -3.63 11.12 4.62
CA LEU A 266 -4.15 10.15 3.67
C LEU A 266 -5.62 9.82 3.94
N ASP A 267 -5.97 9.54 5.21
CA ASP A 267 -7.33 9.22 5.63
C ASP A 267 -8.28 10.39 5.39
N GLU A 268 -7.84 11.60 5.71
CA GLU A 268 -8.59 12.85 5.51
C GLU A 268 -8.88 13.09 4.02
N VAL A 269 -7.87 12.97 3.16
CA VAL A 269 -8.02 13.16 1.70
C VAL A 269 -8.97 12.15 1.09
N LEU A 270 -8.86 10.87 1.48
CA LEU A 270 -9.78 9.83 1.00
C LEU A 270 -11.21 10.03 1.54
N ALA A 271 -11.39 10.67 2.69
CA ALA A 271 -12.70 11.01 3.23
C ALA A 271 -13.30 12.24 2.55
N GLU A 272 -12.50 13.24 2.17
CA GLU A 272 -12.98 14.42 1.44
C GLU A 272 -13.56 14.07 0.05
N GLN A 273 -13.00 13.04 -0.61
CA GLN A 273 -13.55 12.47 -1.85
C GLN A 273 -14.99 11.95 -1.70
N GLU A 274 -15.48 11.71 -0.48
CA GLU A 274 -16.87 11.31 -0.28
C GLU A 274 -17.88 12.37 -0.73
N GLY A 275 -17.48 13.65 -0.73
CA GLY A 275 -18.33 14.76 -1.15
C GLY A 275 -18.75 14.71 -2.63
N ASP A 276 -17.95 14.05 -3.46
CA ASP A 276 -18.17 13.94 -4.91
C ASP A 276 -19.19 12.85 -5.29
N PHE A 277 -19.55 11.98 -4.34
CA PHE A 277 -20.56 10.94 -4.56
C PHE A 277 -21.99 11.45 -4.42
N ASP A 278 -22.92 10.75 -5.09
CA ASP A 278 -24.36 11.01 -4.96
C ASP A 278 -24.84 10.82 -3.51
N ALA A 279 -25.98 11.43 -3.17
CA ALA A 279 -26.52 11.44 -1.81
C ALA A 279 -26.78 10.03 -1.26
N ASP A 280 -27.21 9.11 -2.13
CA ASP A 280 -27.57 7.74 -1.75
C ASP A 280 -26.30 6.92 -1.46
N THR A 281 -25.26 7.06 -2.27
CA THR A 281 -23.93 6.48 -2.03
C THR A 281 -23.30 7.02 -0.74
N ARG A 282 -23.39 8.33 -0.46
CA ARG A 282 -22.89 8.91 0.79
C ARG A 282 -23.61 8.38 2.03
N TRP A 283 -24.91 8.09 1.91
CA TRP A 283 -25.66 7.41 2.97
C TRP A 283 -25.18 5.98 3.15
N ALA A 284 -25.05 5.22 2.06
CA ALA A 284 -24.62 3.83 2.09
C ALA A 284 -23.21 3.67 2.67
N LEU A 285 -22.28 4.59 2.34
CA LEU A 285 -20.94 4.64 2.94
C LEU A 285 -20.98 4.82 4.46
N ALA A 286 -21.78 5.77 4.95
CA ALA A 286 -21.90 6.03 6.38
C ALA A 286 -22.58 4.86 7.13
N TRP A 287 -23.59 4.23 6.52
CA TRP A 287 -24.21 3.03 7.07
C TRP A 287 -23.23 1.86 7.10
N PHE A 288 -22.54 1.63 5.98
CA PHE A 288 -21.55 0.57 5.82
C PHE A 288 -20.42 0.73 6.84
N GLU A 289 -19.92 1.94 7.08
CA GLU A 289 -18.89 2.16 8.09
C GLU A 289 -19.32 1.67 9.49
N GLN A 290 -20.58 1.88 9.87
CA GLN A 290 -21.08 1.51 11.20
C GLN A 290 -21.48 0.05 11.27
N HIS A 291 -22.32 -0.42 10.34
CA HIS A 291 -23.00 -1.71 10.41
C HIS A 291 -22.48 -2.72 9.36
N GLY A 292 -21.81 -2.24 8.32
CA GLY A 292 -21.44 -3.07 7.17
C GLY A 292 -22.69 -3.53 6.43
N PHE A 293 -22.72 -4.80 6.04
CA PHE A 293 -23.91 -5.44 5.48
C PHE A 293 -24.85 -6.03 6.55
N ALA A 294 -24.58 -5.81 7.85
CA ALA A 294 -25.45 -6.30 8.92
C ALA A 294 -26.73 -5.47 9.04
N GLU A 295 -27.74 -6.05 9.67
CA GLU A 295 -28.97 -5.35 10.03
C GLU A 295 -28.73 -4.32 11.13
N GLY A 296 -29.41 -3.19 11.03
CA GLY A 296 -29.47 -2.14 12.04
C GLY A 296 -30.87 -1.54 12.17
N GLU A 297 -31.09 -0.73 13.19
CA GLU A 297 -32.41 -0.19 13.50
C GLU A 297 -32.87 0.86 12.48
N PHE A 298 -34.15 0.80 12.08
CA PHE A 298 -34.74 1.76 11.14
C PHE A 298 -34.63 3.22 11.64
N GLY A 299 -34.75 3.47 12.94
CA GLY A 299 -34.64 4.84 13.49
C GLY A 299 -33.27 5.48 13.27
N VAL A 300 -32.20 4.67 13.35
CA VAL A 300 -30.83 5.13 13.05
C VAL A 300 -30.69 5.38 11.54
N ALA A 301 -31.23 4.48 10.72
CA ALA A 301 -31.22 4.59 9.27
C ALA A 301 -31.95 5.85 8.78
N GLU A 302 -33.12 6.14 9.35
CA GLU A 302 -33.94 7.32 9.03
C GLU A 302 -33.22 8.62 9.43
N THR A 303 -32.60 8.65 10.61
CA THR A 303 -31.82 9.80 11.08
C THR A 303 -30.65 10.09 10.14
N LEU A 304 -29.94 9.04 9.72
CA LEU A 304 -28.85 9.16 8.75
C LEU A 304 -29.34 9.62 7.37
N SER A 305 -30.52 9.17 6.95
CA SER A 305 -31.12 9.56 5.66
C SER A 305 -31.39 11.06 5.59
N LYS A 306 -31.98 11.61 6.67
CA LYS A 306 -32.20 13.06 6.81
C LYS A 306 -30.89 13.84 6.78
N ALA A 307 -29.84 13.35 7.46
CA ALA A 307 -28.53 13.98 7.49
C ALA A 307 -27.83 14.01 6.13
N LYS A 308 -28.09 13.02 5.25
CA LYS A 308 -27.48 12.90 3.92
C LYS A 308 -28.42 13.37 2.79
N ASN A 309 -29.56 13.97 3.13
CA ASN A 309 -30.56 14.47 2.19
C ASN A 309 -31.09 13.37 1.24
N THR A 310 -31.41 12.19 1.78
CA THR A 310 -32.03 11.06 1.08
C THR A 310 -33.17 10.45 1.91
N SER A 311 -33.83 9.39 1.43
CA SER A 311 -34.90 8.66 2.12
C SER A 311 -34.71 7.14 2.02
N ILE A 312 -35.13 6.41 3.06
CA ILE A 312 -35.03 4.94 3.08
C ILE A 312 -35.86 4.31 1.95
N GLU A 313 -37.02 4.87 1.63
CA GLU A 313 -37.84 4.42 0.51
C GLU A 313 -37.14 4.65 -0.83
N GLY A 314 -36.42 5.77 -0.98
CA GLY A 314 -35.63 6.06 -2.17
C GLY A 314 -34.47 5.10 -2.34
N LEU A 315 -33.76 4.80 -1.24
CA LEU A 315 -32.65 3.85 -1.21
C LEU A 315 -33.13 2.41 -1.47
N ALA A 316 -34.31 2.03 -0.96
CA ALA A 316 -34.93 0.74 -1.26
C ALA A 316 -35.39 0.66 -2.72
N ALA A 317 -35.91 1.76 -3.29
CA ALA A 317 -36.29 1.84 -4.69
C ALA A 317 -35.08 1.81 -5.64
N ALA A 318 -33.93 2.36 -5.22
CA ALA A 318 -32.64 2.17 -5.89
C ALA A 318 -32.07 0.75 -5.74
N GLY A 319 -32.72 -0.14 -4.98
CA GLY A 319 -32.27 -1.52 -4.85
C GLY A 319 -30.95 -1.68 -4.09
N ILE A 320 -30.52 -0.71 -3.28
CA ILE A 320 -29.26 -0.78 -2.54
C ILE A 320 -29.42 -1.29 -1.10
N LEU A 321 -30.64 -1.22 -0.55
CA LEU A 321 -30.96 -1.70 0.79
C LEU A 321 -32.29 -2.44 0.86
N GLU A 322 -32.45 -3.20 1.94
CA GLU A 322 -33.71 -3.82 2.34
C GLU A 322 -34.16 -3.26 3.69
N ALA A 323 -35.39 -2.76 3.74
CA ALA A 323 -36.04 -2.33 4.98
C ALA A 323 -37.23 -3.25 5.27
N LYS A 324 -37.09 -4.15 6.26
CA LYS A 324 -38.13 -5.10 6.67
C LYS A 324 -38.22 -5.19 8.18
N ARG A 325 -39.45 -5.27 8.71
CA ARG A 325 -39.73 -5.52 10.14
C ARG A 325 -39.03 -4.54 11.12
N GLY A 326 -38.88 -3.27 10.73
CA GLY A 326 -38.19 -2.26 11.56
C GLY A 326 -36.67 -2.34 11.54
N MET A 327 -36.10 -3.23 10.74
CA MET A 327 -34.66 -3.36 10.50
C MET A 327 -34.31 -2.92 9.08
N VAL A 328 -33.11 -2.39 8.91
CA VAL A 328 -32.54 -1.94 7.64
C VAL A 328 -31.18 -2.59 7.46
N ARG A 329 -30.88 -3.07 6.25
CA ARG A 329 -29.54 -3.57 5.88
C ARG A 329 -29.20 -3.24 4.43
N LEU A 330 -27.93 -3.08 4.12
CA LEU A 330 -27.44 -3.01 2.74
C LEU A 330 -27.49 -4.40 2.08
N LEU A 331 -27.77 -4.44 0.78
CA LEU A 331 -27.71 -5.69 0.01
C LEU A 331 -26.26 -6.05 -0.32
N LYS A 332 -25.94 -7.35 -0.24
CA LYS A 332 -24.63 -7.87 -0.67
C LYS A 332 -24.57 -7.98 -2.20
N PRO A 333 -23.37 -7.97 -2.81
CA PRO A 333 -23.20 -8.15 -4.26
C PRO A 333 -23.99 -9.34 -4.84
N ALA A 334 -24.00 -10.48 -4.14
CA ALA A 334 -24.70 -11.69 -4.56
C ALA A 334 -26.24 -11.58 -4.57
N GLU A 335 -26.81 -10.59 -3.87
CA GLU A 335 -28.26 -10.35 -3.78
C GLU A 335 -28.75 -9.34 -4.83
N LEU A 336 -27.84 -8.66 -5.53
CA LEU A 336 -28.17 -7.67 -6.54
C LEU A 336 -28.68 -8.32 -7.84
N ALA A 337 -29.52 -7.60 -8.57
CA ALA A 337 -30.16 -8.10 -9.79
C ALA A 337 -29.15 -8.53 -10.87
N ALA A 338 -29.36 -9.71 -11.45
CA ALA A 338 -28.46 -10.26 -12.46
C ALA A 338 -28.51 -9.49 -13.79
N ASP A 339 -29.68 -8.93 -14.10
CA ASP A 339 -30.07 -8.25 -15.33
C ASP A 339 -30.01 -6.70 -15.23
N TRP A 340 -29.34 -6.18 -14.21
CA TRP A 340 -29.18 -4.74 -14.02
C TRP A 340 -28.51 -4.07 -15.22
N ASP A 341 -29.11 -2.96 -15.67
CA ASP A 341 -28.64 -2.16 -16.79
C ASP A 341 -28.58 -0.68 -16.38
N PRO A 342 -27.37 -0.07 -16.30
CA PRO A 342 -27.21 1.31 -15.88
C PRO A 342 -27.92 2.32 -16.80
N ALA A 343 -28.24 1.94 -18.04
CA ALA A 343 -28.98 2.81 -18.96
C ALA A 343 -30.49 2.84 -18.68
N ARG A 344 -31.02 1.82 -18.01
CA ARG A 344 -32.45 1.68 -17.67
C ARG A 344 -32.75 2.05 -16.22
N ASP A 345 -31.70 2.31 -15.44
CA ASP A 345 -31.82 2.71 -14.04
C ASP A 345 -32.28 4.16 -13.90
N THR A 346 -33.41 4.37 -13.22
CA THR A 346 -33.99 5.70 -12.99
C THR A 346 -33.43 6.38 -11.74
N ARG A 347 -32.76 5.63 -10.84
CA ARG A 347 -32.17 6.13 -9.60
C ARG A 347 -30.76 5.57 -9.42
N PHE A 348 -29.94 5.77 -10.45
CA PHE A 348 -28.56 5.32 -10.46
C PHE A 348 -27.76 5.80 -9.24
N THR A 349 -26.98 4.90 -8.65
CA THR A 349 -26.04 5.19 -7.55
C THR A 349 -24.64 4.65 -7.86
N HIS A 350 -23.60 5.35 -7.42
CA HIS A 350 -22.24 4.78 -7.55
C HIS A 350 -22.06 3.55 -6.66
N TRP A 351 -22.81 3.46 -5.54
CA TRP A 351 -22.88 2.30 -4.67
C TRP A 351 -23.31 1.04 -5.42
N GLU A 352 -24.41 1.05 -6.15
CA GLU A 352 -24.84 -0.14 -6.89
C GLU A 352 -23.84 -0.48 -7.99
N ALA A 353 -23.27 0.52 -8.67
CA ALA A 353 -22.35 0.33 -9.78
C ALA A 353 -21.11 -0.45 -9.36
N VAL A 354 -20.49 -0.09 -8.22
CA VAL A 354 -19.31 -0.81 -7.71
C VAL A 354 -19.66 -2.25 -7.29
N HIS A 355 -20.82 -2.48 -6.67
CA HIS A 355 -21.21 -3.82 -6.22
C HIS A 355 -21.67 -4.72 -7.38
N HIS A 356 -22.28 -4.16 -8.43
CA HIS A 356 -22.57 -4.86 -9.67
C HIS A 356 -21.29 -5.23 -10.42
N LEU A 357 -20.29 -4.35 -10.47
CA LEU A 357 -18.98 -4.66 -11.04
C LEU A 357 -18.28 -5.80 -10.29
N ILE A 358 -18.34 -5.80 -8.95
CA ILE A 358 -17.84 -6.91 -8.12
C ILE A 358 -18.58 -8.21 -8.44
N ARG A 359 -19.92 -8.18 -8.43
CA ARG A 359 -20.75 -9.36 -8.72
C ARG A 359 -20.39 -9.98 -10.07
N VAL A 360 -20.34 -9.16 -11.11
CA VAL A 360 -20.05 -9.61 -12.48
C VAL A 360 -18.61 -10.11 -12.60
N LEU A 361 -17.65 -9.48 -11.93
CA LEU A 361 -16.27 -9.96 -11.88
C LEU A 361 -16.16 -11.34 -11.22
N GLU A 362 -16.86 -11.55 -10.11
CA GLU A 362 -16.88 -12.84 -9.38
C GLU A 362 -17.56 -13.96 -10.16
N THR A 363 -18.67 -13.68 -10.86
CA THR A 363 -19.41 -14.72 -11.60
C THR A 363 -18.90 -14.94 -13.02
N GLY A 364 -18.38 -13.88 -13.65
CA GLY A 364 -18.20 -13.79 -15.09
C GLY A 364 -16.79 -13.41 -15.54
N GLY A 365 -15.89 -13.11 -14.60
CA GLY A 365 -14.53 -12.70 -14.86
C GLY A 365 -14.41 -11.30 -15.49
N GLU A 366 -13.19 -10.97 -15.89
CA GLU A 366 -12.81 -9.62 -16.35
C GLU A 366 -13.55 -9.19 -17.62
N MET A 367 -13.93 -10.14 -18.49
CA MET A 367 -14.64 -9.85 -19.75
C MET A 367 -16.06 -9.32 -19.51
N GLN A 368 -16.85 -9.97 -18.66
CA GLN A 368 -18.21 -9.49 -18.37
C GLN A 368 -18.16 -8.19 -17.55
N ALA A 369 -17.17 -8.04 -16.66
CA ALA A 369 -16.96 -6.80 -15.92
C ALA A 369 -16.61 -5.65 -16.87
N ALA A 370 -15.83 -5.92 -17.93
CA ALA A 370 -15.50 -4.95 -18.98
C ALA A 370 -16.72 -4.52 -19.81
N GLU A 371 -17.64 -5.43 -20.13
CA GLU A 371 -18.89 -5.08 -20.80
C GLU A 371 -19.74 -4.13 -19.95
N LEU A 372 -19.83 -4.39 -18.63
CA LEU A 372 -20.54 -3.51 -17.71
C LEU A 372 -19.83 -2.15 -17.56
N ALA A 373 -18.50 -2.15 -17.43
CA ALA A 373 -17.70 -0.93 -17.36
C ALA A 373 -17.85 -0.07 -18.63
N ALA A 374 -17.91 -0.70 -19.82
CA ALA A 374 -18.16 0.00 -21.08
C ALA A 374 -19.54 0.68 -21.11
N LYS A 375 -20.57 0.04 -20.55
CA LYS A 375 -21.92 0.65 -20.42
C LYS A 375 -21.94 1.82 -19.43
N LEU A 376 -21.16 1.73 -18.36
CA LEU A 376 -21.04 2.79 -17.34
C LEU A 376 -20.29 4.02 -17.85
N GLY A 377 -19.38 3.87 -18.81
CA GLY A 377 -18.56 4.96 -19.34
C GLY A 377 -17.74 5.64 -18.24
N SER A 378 -17.75 6.96 -18.18
CA SER A 378 -17.01 7.73 -17.15
C SER A 378 -17.46 7.45 -15.72
N ARG A 379 -18.68 6.89 -15.52
CA ARG A 379 -19.17 6.51 -14.19
C ARG A 379 -18.43 5.29 -13.63
N ALA A 380 -17.81 4.49 -14.50
CA ALA A 380 -16.97 3.36 -14.09
C ALA A 380 -15.76 3.83 -13.27
N ASP A 381 -15.13 4.94 -13.67
CA ASP A 381 -13.98 5.50 -12.94
C ASP A 381 -14.38 5.96 -11.53
N VAL A 382 -15.56 6.57 -11.37
CA VAL A 382 -16.10 6.96 -10.06
C VAL A 382 -16.43 5.73 -9.21
N ALA A 383 -16.95 4.66 -9.80
CA ALA A 383 -17.17 3.40 -9.10
C ALA A 383 -15.85 2.76 -8.63
N ARG A 384 -14.76 2.90 -9.41
CA ARG A 384 -13.41 2.50 -8.98
C ARG A 384 -12.92 3.36 -7.81
N GLU A 385 -13.10 4.67 -7.84
CA GLU A 385 -12.74 5.56 -6.73
C GLU A 385 -13.49 5.18 -5.45
N LEU A 386 -14.78 4.84 -5.57
CA LEU A 386 -15.58 4.33 -4.47
C LEU A 386 -15.02 2.99 -3.91
N ALA A 387 -14.50 2.11 -4.76
CA ALA A 387 -13.88 0.85 -4.31
C ALA A 387 -12.64 1.09 -3.43
N TYR A 388 -11.82 2.12 -3.71
CA TYR A 388 -10.72 2.51 -2.83
C TYR A 388 -11.23 2.92 -1.45
N ARG A 389 -12.28 3.76 -1.40
CA ARG A 389 -12.87 4.22 -0.14
C ARG A 389 -13.46 3.05 0.67
N LEU A 390 -14.17 2.14 0.01
CA LEU A 390 -14.77 0.97 0.66
C LEU A 390 -13.71 0.03 1.23
N TYR A 391 -12.63 -0.23 0.48
CA TYR A 391 -11.50 -1.00 0.98
C TYR A 391 -10.91 -0.39 2.28
N THR A 392 -10.65 0.91 2.25
CA THR A 392 -10.19 1.72 3.38
C THR A 392 -11.12 1.59 4.60
N ILE A 393 -12.44 1.65 4.41
CA ILE A 393 -13.41 1.45 5.48
C ILE A 393 -13.32 0.01 6.04
N CYS A 394 -13.22 -1.00 5.17
CA CYS A 394 -13.13 -2.40 5.57
C CYS A 394 -11.88 -2.70 6.39
N GLU A 395 -10.71 -2.17 6.01
CA GLU A 395 -9.47 -2.34 6.78
C GLU A 395 -9.62 -1.75 8.19
N ARG A 396 -10.08 -0.49 8.29
CA ARG A 396 -10.31 0.19 9.58
C ARG A 396 -11.31 -0.54 10.47
N LYS A 397 -12.37 -1.12 9.88
CA LYS A 397 -13.41 -1.87 10.60
C LYS A 397 -13.10 -3.36 10.75
N LYS A 398 -11.91 -3.82 10.32
CA LYS A 398 -11.45 -5.21 10.39
C LYS A 398 -12.40 -6.20 9.70
N ARG A 399 -12.82 -5.89 8.47
CA ARG A 399 -13.70 -6.70 7.62
C ARG A 399 -12.95 -7.25 6.40
N PRO A 400 -12.12 -8.29 6.56
CA PRO A 400 -11.21 -8.76 5.51
C PRO A 400 -11.93 -9.38 4.30
N ASP A 401 -13.08 -10.02 4.52
CA ASP A 401 -13.85 -10.67 3.45
C ASP A 401 -14.40 -9.62 2.47
N ASP A 402 -14.97 -8.53 2.99
CA ASP A 402 -15.45 -7.41 2.18
C ASP A 402 -14.27 -6.68 1.50
N ALA A 403 -13.16 -6.49 2.21
CA ALA A 403 -11.95 -5.84 1.67
C ALA A 403 -11.39 -6.59 0.45
N PHE A 404 -11.47 -7.92 0.44
CA PHE A 404 -10.99 -8.74 -0.67
C PHE A 404 -11.68 -8.39 -1.99
N ALA A 405 -13.00 -8.25 -1.99
CA ALA A 405 -13.77 -7.96 -3.19
C ALA A 405 -13.40 -6.60 -3.80
N TYR A 406 -13.30 -5.55 -2.97
CA TYR A 406 -12.90 -4.22 -3.44
C TYR A 406 -11.47 -4.19 -3.99
N ASN A 407 -10.54 -4.88 -3.32
CA ASN A 407 -9.17 -5.00 -3.78
C ASN A 407 -9.08 -5.76 -5.12
N ALA A 408 -9.81 -6.87 -5.27
CA ALA A 408 -9.84 -7.67 -6.50
C ALA A 408 -10.37 -6.88 -7.70
N LEU A 409 -11.42 -6.07 -7.51
CA LEU A 409 -11.95 -5.20 -8.56
C LEU A 409 -10.90 -4.22 -9.08
N VAL A 410 -10.22 -3.50 -8.19
CA VAL A 410 -9.21 -2.50 -8.58
C VAL A 410 -7.98 -3.15 -9.21
N GLN A 411 -7.55 -4.31 -8.71
CA GLN A 411 -6.44 -5.06 -9.32
C GLN A 411 -6.74 -5.48 -10.75
N SER A 412 -7.97 -5.92 -11.03
CA SER A 412 -8.42 -6.35 -12.35
C SER A 412 -8.73 -5.17 -13.28
N TRP A 413 -8.79 -3.94 -12.74
CA TRP A 413 -9.29 -2.76 -13.47
C TRP A 413 -8.49 -2.44 -14.73
N GLY A 414 -7.16 -2.62 -14.72
CA GLY A 414 -6.33 -2.36 -15.89
C GLY A 414 -6.75 -3.20 -17.11
N GLU A 415 -7.09 -4.47 -16.88
CA GLU A 415 -7.57 -5.36 -17.94
C GLU A 415 -9.04 -5.09 -18.29
N ILE A 416 -9.89 -4.84 -17.29
CA ILE A 416 -11.29 -4.43 -17.47
C ILE A 416 -11.39 -3.19 -18.37
N ALA A 417 -10.59 -2.15 -18.10
CA ALA A 417 -10.58 -0.92 -18.89
C ALA A 417 -10.07 -1.17 -20.32
N ARG A 418 -9.03 -2.00 -20.48
CA ARG A 418 -8.49 -2.38 -21.80
C ARG A 418 -9.54 -3.11 -22.65
N LEU A 419 -10.24 -4.08 -22.05
CA LEU A 419 -11.29 -4.86 -22.70
C LEU A 419 -12.53 -4.00 -23.00
N ALA A 420 -12.91 -3.11 -22.07
CA ALA A 420 -14.05 -2.20 -22.25
C ALA A 420 -13.81 -1.27 -23.44
N TRP A 421 -12.60 -0.71 -23.55
CA TRP A 421 -12.21 0.12 -24.68
C TRP A 421 -12.17 -0.65 -26.01
N ALA A 422 -11.67 -1.89 -26.01
CA ALA A 422 -11.66 -2.74 -27.19
C ALA A 422 -13.08 -3.09 -27.68
N SER A 423 -13.99 -3.40 -26.76
CA SER A 423 -15.40 -3.66 -27.05
C SER A 423 -16.11 -2.42 -27.61
N ALA A 424 -15.88 -1.24 -27.00
CA ALA A 424 -16.42 0.03 -27.50
C ALA A 424 -15.93 0.33 -28.94
N LYS A 425 -14.67 0.05 -29.25
CA LYS A 425 -14.11 0.24 -30.59
C LYS A 425 -14.73 -0.71 -31.63
N GLN A 426 -14.93 -1.98 -31.29
CA GLN A 426 -15.58 -2.94 -32.18
C GLN A 426 -17.05 -2.59 -32.46
N GLY A 427 -17.77 -2.06 -31.47
CA GLY A 427 -19.14 -1.56 -31.67
C GLY A 427 -19.22 -0.35 -32.61
N ILE A 428 -18.21 0.53 -32.58
CA ILE A 428 -18.10 1.69 -33.49
C ILE A 428 -17.76 1.25 -34.92
N GLU A 429 -16.85 0.28 -35.10
CA GLU A 429 -16.51 -0.24 -36.43
C GLU A 429 -17.68 -1.02 -37.05
N GLN A 430 -18.45 -1.80 -36.27
CA GLN A 430 -19.63 -2.51 -36.79
C GLN A 430 -20.78 -1.57 -37.15
N THR A 431 -20.96 -0.45 -36.44
CA THR A 431 -21.97 0.56 -36.78
C THR A 431 -21.55 1.45 -37.96
N ALA A 432 -20.25 1.68 -38.15
CA ALA A 432 -19.72 2.45 -39.29
C ALA A 432 -19.75 1.68 -40.63
N PHE A 433 -19.67 0.35 -40.61
CA PHE A 433 -19.72 -0.50 -41.82
C PHE A 433 -21.08 -1.17 -42.09
N GLY A 434 -22.07 -0.97 -41.22
CA GLY A 434 -23.42 -1.58 -41.33
C GLY A 434 -24.51 -0.69 -41.94
N GLY A 435 -24.18 0.53 -42.37
CA GLY A 435 -25.12 1.45 -43.03
C GLY A 435 -25.12 1.29 -44.55
N ASP A 436 -26.24 0.76 -45.07
CA ASP A 436 -26.71 0.77 -46.46
C ASP A 436 -25.89 0.06 -47.55
N PHE A 437 -26.25 -1.21 -47.78
CA PHE A 437 -26.53 -1.70 -49.13
C PHE A 437 -27.84 -2.50 -49.10
N SER A 438 -28.96 -1.85 -49.37
CA SER A 438 -30.23 -2.46 -49.77
C SER A 438 -30.83 -1.70 -50.93
#